data_AF-A0A8I1R6G9-F1
#
_entry.id   AF-A0A8I1R6G9-F1
#
_cell.length_a   1.000
_cell.length_b   1.000
_cell.length_c   1.000
_cell.angle_alpha   90.00
_cell.angle_beta   90.00
_cell.angle_gamma   90.00
#
_symmetry.space_group_name_H-M   'P 1'
#
loop_
_entity.id
_entity.type
_entity.pdbx_description
1 polymer ?
#
loop_
_entity_poly.entity_id
_entity_poly.type
_entity_poly.pdbx_seq_one_letter_code
_entity_poly.pdbx_strand_id
1 'polypeptide(L)'
;MKDVEFLTVDAVPIDDELQDAGTVGPELAHLARSYRSSPRALILRNPSSDWRLFVVTLPLASRLSLMGNPIFAQLTRAWGLNVRFIGVDREQLVYDFRALLSDRTLKLLVDLLARSELDGGAAHGGARAGWVADARHQGSEALDVLFASLADEMLTVLDRRRDDWGRHLDREHRLEPQASASLFDRTTRYPDFLARLRAALRDEIIEVAFYGRALRSIDLREDAVDARIAAVIEASLDPITLAKLARTGAGKHLGCYNWLRLDPRRAAARAHLLAHLPAFATFFADTLVPLEAWSVPVEKPECDDALLDAALEAPPDASLEAAARRTPRPPVPTFDLRPLAARQDSVHSLHCAGLLKRAIDAGQDRAVIEAIAQRFAVDDNVVRRLWRERPAALGQPPTWHLAQILRRLAHCGDRDWPVTAAAWETLIASAVPVEAG
;
A
#
# COMPACT_ATOMS: atom_id res chain seq x y z
N MET A 1 25.92 10.20 5.76
CA MET A 1 24.90 10.29 4.70
C MET A 1 24.14 8.97 4.68
N LYS A 2 22.81 9.01 4.62
CA LYS A 2 22.01 7.79 4.47
C LYS A 2 21.93 7.53 2.96
N ASP A 3 22.43 6.38 2.52
CA ASP A 3 22.45 6.03 1.09
C ASP A 3 20.99 5.85 0.61
N VAL A 4 20.57 6.73 -0.30
CA VAL A 4 19.30 6.62 -1.01
C VAL A 4 19.57 5.83 -2.29
N GLU A 5 18.84 4.73 -2.48
CA GLU A 5 18.96 3.87 -3.65
C GLU A 5 17.77 4.11 -4.59
N PHE A 6 18.06 4.39 -5.86
CA PHE A 6 17.06 4.56 -6.92
C PHE A 6 16.95 3.27 -7.72
N LEU A 7 15.75 2.71 -7.80
CA LEU A 7 15.47 1.58 -8.69
C LEU A 7 14.93 2.08 -10.02
N THR A 8 15.69 1.86 -11.09
CA THR A 8 15.26 2.07 -12.47
C THR A 8 15.11 0.73 -13.19
N VAL A 9 14.48 0.76 -14.36
CA VAL A 9 14.44 -0.42 -15.24
C VAL A 9 15.83 -0.71 -15.80
N ASP A 10 16.13 -1.99 -16.01
CA ASP A 10 17.40 -2.41 -16.60
C ASP A 10 17.45 -2.07 -18.10
N ALA A 11 18.64 -1.72 -18.57
CA ALA A 11 18.89 -1.43 -19.97
C ALA A 11 18.95 -2.73 -20.79
N VAL A 12 18.27 -2.73 -21.94
CA VAL A 12 18.24 -3.86 -22.87
C VAL A 12 18.46 -3.38 -24.30
N PRO A 13 18.91 -4.25 -25.23
CA PRO A 13 19.26 -3.84 -26.59
C PRO A 13 18.14 -3.11 -27.36
N ILE A 14 16.88 -3.49 -27.12
CA ILE A 14 15.73 -2.84 -27.76
C ILE A 14 15.56 -1.37 -27.35
N ASP A 15 16.15 -0.93 -26.25
CA ASP A 15 16.11 0.47 -25.84
C ASP A 15 16.88 1.35 -26.83
N ASP A 16 17.97 0.85 -27.42
CA ASP A 16 18.74 1.65 -28.38
C ASP A 16 17.94 1.84 -29.69
N GLU A 17 17.19 0.82 -30.11
CA GLU A 17 16.23 0.92 -31.24
C GLU A 17 15.05 1.85 -30.91
N LEU A 18 14.48 1.75 -29.70
CA LEU A 18 13.36 2.60 -29.26
C LEU A 18 13.76 4.05 -29.05
N GLN A 19 15.03 4.34 -28.77
CA GLN A 19 15.54 5.69 -28.54
C GLN A 19 16.07 6.35 -29.81
N ASP A 20 16.17 5.60 -30.92
CA ASP A 20 16.52 6.14 -32.21
C ASP A 20 15.33 6.84 -32.88
N ALA A 21 15.37 8.16 -32.90
CA ALA A 21 14.35 8.99 -33.54
C ALA A 21 14.22 8.74 -35.05
N GLY A 22 15.27 8.23 -35.71
CA GLY A 22 15.24 7.85 -37.12
C GLY A 22 14.40 6.59 -37.38
N THR A 23 14.35 5.69 -36.41
CA THR A 23 13.64 4.41 -36.49
C THR A 23 12.18 4.52 -36.06
N VAL A 24 11.90 5.22 -34.96
CA VAL A 24 10.54 5.23 -34.34
C VAL A 24 9.87 6.60 -34.30
N GLY A 25 10.53 7.64 -34.80
CA GLY A 25 10.09 9.03 -34.72
C GLY A 25 10.49 9.73 -33.41
N PRO A 26 10.53 11.08 -33.41
CA PRO A 26 11.13 11.86 -32.32
C PRO A 26 10.34 11.78 -31.00
N GLU A 27 9.01 11.71 -31.06
CA GLU A 27 8.17 11.67 -29.86
C GLU A 27 8.28 10.33 -29.13
N LEU A 28 8.25 9.21 -29.86
CA LEU A 28 8.38 7.88 -29.27
C LEU A 28 9.80 7.66 -28.72
N ALA A 29 10.83 8.14 -29.43
CA ALA A 29 12.21 8.14 -28.95
C ALA A 29 12.42 8.98 -27.69
N HIS A 30 11.72 10.11 -27.55
CA HIS A 30 11.73 10.87 -26.31
C HIS A 30 11.06 10.10 -25.17
N LEU A 31 9.87 9.55 -25.38
CA LEU A 31 9.15 8.78 -24.35
C LEU A 31 9.91 7.52 -23.93
N ALA A 32 10.59 6.83 -24.84
CA ALA A 32 11.44 5.68 -24.53
C ALA A 32 12.65 6.06 -23.66
N ARG A 33 13.24 7.25 -23.88
CA ARG A 33 14.30 7.79 -23.02
C ARG A 33 13.78 8.11 -21.62
N SER A 34 12.63 8.79 -21.53
CA SER A 34 12.00 9.10 -20.25
C SER A 34 11.63 7.83 -19.49
N TYR A 35 11.05 6.83 -20.17
CA TYR A 35 10.73 5.52 -19.58
C TYR A 35 11.94 4.85 -18.93
N ARG A 36 13.09 4.82 -19.63
CA ARG A 36 14.35 4.19 -19.15
C ARG A 36 14.98 4.94 -17.98
N SER A 37 14.94 6.26 -17.99
CA SER A 37 15.60 7.11 -17.00
C SER A 37 14.76 7.36 -15.74
N SER A 38 13.44 7.20 -15.82
CA SER A 38 12.55 7.47 -14.70
C SER A 38 12.71 6.42 -13.58
N PRO A 39 12.91 6.83 -12.32
CA PRO A 39 12.93 5.91 -11.20
C PRO A 39 11.55 5.31 -10.94
N ARG A 40 11.53 4.05 -10.50
CA ARG A 40 10.34 3.25 -10.18
C ARG A 40 10.10 3.14 -8.68
N ALA A 41 11.17 3.14 -7.90
CA ALA A 41 11.11 3.19 -6.46
C ALA A 41 12.34 3.86 -5.88
N LEU A 42 12.16 4.39 -4.68
CA LEU A 42 13.19 4.96 -3.84
C LEU A 42 13.31 4.11 -2.59
N ILE A 43 14.53 3.74 -2.25
CA ILE A 43 14.83 2.88 -1.11
C ILE A 43 15.77 3.62 -0.18
N LEU A 44 15.34 3.81 1.06
CA LEU A 44 16.18 4.35 2.12
C LEU A 44 16.37 3.26 3.18
N ARG A 45 17.61 2.82 3.35
CA ARG A 45 17.98 1.79 4.33
C ARG A 45 18.45 2.44 5.62
N ASN A 46 17.97 1.94 6.74
CA ASN A 46 18.25 2.43 8.09
C ASN A 46 18.14 3.96 8.20
N PRO A 47 16.99 4.55 7.80
CA PRO A 47 16.87 6.00 7.76
C PRO A 47 16.79 6.63 9.15
N SER A 48 16.64 5.89 10.26
CA SER A 48 16.85 6.44 11.60
C SER A 48 17.12 5.33 12.62
N SER A 49 17.18 5.68 13.91
CA SER A 49 17.17 4.73 15.02
C SER A 49 15.90 3.89 15.11
N ASP A 50 14.77 4.40 14.61
CA ASP A 50 13.47 3.74 14.73
C ASP A 50 13.09 2.99 13.45
N TRP A 51 13.65 3.42 12.32
CA TRP A 51 13.29 2.92 10.99
C TRP A 51 14.39 2.04 10.39
N ARG A 52 14.02 0.87 9.89
CA ARG A 52 14.90 -0.05 9.16
C ARG A 52 14.86 0.18 7.65
N LEU A 53 13.69 0.50 7.11
CA LEU A 53 13.48 0.68 5.68
C LEU A 53 12.38 1.71 5.41
N PHE A 54 12.60 2.58 4.43
CA PHE A 54 11.54 3.28 3.73
C PHE A 54 11.59 2.94 2.24
N VAL A 55 10.41 2.67 1.67
CA VAL A 55 10.23 2.44 0.23
C VAL A 55 9.14 3.37 -0.27
N VAL A 56 9.48 4.23 -1.21
CA VAL A 56 8.49 5.03 -1.95
C VAL A 56 8.40 4.45 -3.35
N THR A 57 7.30 3.78 -3.68
CA THR A 57 7.04 3.37 -5.06
C THR A 57 6.49 4.55 -5.83
N LEU A 58 7.04 4.78 -7.01
CA LEU A 58 6.72 5.93 -7.84
C LEU A 58 5.66 5.54 -8.88
N PRO A 59 4.90 6.53 -9.37
CA PRO A 59 3.90 6.28 -10.38
C PRO A 59 4.57 6.12 -11.75
N LEU A 60 4.01 5.22 -12.57
CA LEU A 60 4.43 4.98 -13.94
C LEU A 60 3.79 5.98 -14.91
N ALA A 61 4.04 7.27 -14.71
CA ALA A 61 3.43 8.33 -15.51
C ALA A 61 4.48 8.97 -16.44
N SER A 62 4.13 9.05 -17.72
CA SER A 62 4.95 9.62 -18.81
C SER A 62 4.95 11.15 -18.89
N ARG A 63 4.10 11.82 -18.11
CA ARG A 63 3.92 13.29 -18.12
C ARG A 63 3.69 13.83 -16.72
N LEU A 64 4.74 13.80 -15.91
CA LEU A 64 4.76 14.45 -14.61
C LEU A 64 4.56 15.97 -14.72
N SER A 65 4.89 16.55 -15.88
CA SER A 65 4.68 17.97 -16.20
C SER A 65 3.22 18.44 -16.15
N LEU A 66 2.24 17.56 -16.44
CA LEU A 66 0.80 17.90 -16.33
C LEU A 66 0.33 18.06 -14.88
N MET A 67 1.11 17.56 -13.93
CA MET A 67 0.79 17.55 -12.51
C MET A 67 1.19 18.82 -11.77
N GLY A 68 1.98 19.70 -12.40
CA GLY A 68 2.23 21.05 -11.90
C GLY A 68 0.97 21.94 -11.90
N ASN A 69 -0.10 21.49 -12.56
CA ASN A 69 -1.38 22.19 -12.59
C ASN A 69 -2.24 21.81 -11.37
N PRO A 70 -2.67 22.78 -10.54
CA PRO A 70 -3.38 22.53 -9.28
C PRO A 70 -4.72 21.78 -9.44
N ILE A 71 -5.37 21.89 -10.62
CA ILE A 71 -6.62 21.17 -10.92
C ILE A 71 -6.35 19.67 -11.07
N PHE A 72 -5.19 19.31 -11.65
CA PHE A 72 -4.81 17.92 -11.85
C PHE A 72 -4.24 17.29 -10.59
N ALA A 73 -3.62 18.05 -9.68
CA ALA A 73 -3.02 17.54 -8.43
C ALA A 73 -4.01 16.73 -7.55
N GLN A 74 -5.25 17.20 -7.39
CA GLN A 74 -6.29 16.47 -6.63
C GLN A 74 -6.82 15.25 -7.40
N LEU A 75 -7.02 15.37 -8.72
CA LEU A 75 -7.43 14.26 -9.58
C LEU A 75 -6.34 13.18 -9.69
N THR A 76 -5.07 13.54 -9.61
CA THR A 76 -3.94 12.60 -9.67
C THR A 76 -3.83 11.68 -8.45
N ARG A 77 -4.22 12.12 -7.25
CA ARG A 77 -4.35 11.20 -6.09
C ARG A 77 -5.47 10.18 -6.26
N ALA A 78 -6.53 10.54 -6.99
CA ALA A 78 -7.70 9.68 -7.18
C ALA A 78 -7.53 8.73 -8.38
N TRP A 79 -6.89 9.16 -9.47
CA TRP A 79 -6.89 8.46 -10.76
C TRP A 79 -5.50 8.03 -11.28
N GLY A 80 -4.39 8.62 -10.85
CA GLY A 80 -3.13 8.55 -11.62
C GLY A 80 -1.83 8.24 -10.86
N LEU A 81 -1.79 8.43 -9.55
CA LEU A 81 -0.58 8.20 -8.75
C LEU A 81 -0.79 7.06 -7.78
N ASN A 82 -0.50 5.85 -8.23
CA ASN A 82 -0.30 4.71 -7.34
C ASN A 82 1.05 4.85 -6.58
N VAL A 83 1.33 6.03 -6.03
CA VAL A 83 2.45 6.23 -5.11
C VAL A 83 2.11 5.47 -3.84
N ARG A 84 2.96 4.51 -3.48
CA ARG A 84 2.90 3.84 -2.19
C ARG A 84 4.09 4.28 -1.38
N PHE A 85 3.85 4.52 -0.10
CA PHE A 85 4.93 4.82 0.81
C PHE A 85 4.88 3.84 1.97
N ILE A 86 5.80 2.88 1.90
CA ILE A 86 5.91 1.79 2.87
C ILE A 86 7.09 2.07 3.81
N GLY A 87 6.83 1.97 5.11
CA GLY A 87 7.87 1.98 6.14
C GLY A 87 7.96 0.64 6.86
N VAL A 88 9.18 0.24 7.19
CA VAL A 88 9.45 -0.89 8.09
C VAL A 88 10.26 -0.37 9.26
N ASP A 89 9.71 -0.50 10.46
CA ASP A 89 10.40 -0.09 11.69
C ASP A 89 11.45 -1.14 12.13
N ARG A 90 12.12 -0.91 13.24
CA ARG A 90 13.06 -1.88 13.82
C ARG A 90 12.41 -3.09 14.47
N GLU A 91 11.16 -2.98 14.89
CA GLU A 91 10.38 -4.13 15.38
C GLU A 91 9.90 -5.03 14.24
N GLN A 92 10.16 -4.61 12.99
CA GLN A 92 9.81 -5.24 11.74
C GLN A 92 8.30 -5.21 11.48
N LEU A 93 7.59 -4.21 11.99
CA LEU A 93 6.23 -3.86 11.62
C LEU A 93 6.23 -3.03 10.34
N VAL A 94 5.19 -3.21 9.53
CA VAL A 94 5.05 -2.57 8.22
C VAL A 94 3.95 -1.52 8.26
N TYR A 95 4.23 -0.36 7.70
CA TYR A 95 3.35 0.79 7.72
C TYR A 95 3.08 1.27 6.29
N ASP A 96 1.83 1.67 6.02
CA ASP A 96 1.46 2.48 4.85
C ASP A 96 1.26 3.94 5.26
N PHE A 97 2.21 4.76 4.86
CA PHE A 97 2.24 6.19 5.10
C PHE A 97 1.74 7.01 3.92
N ARG A 98 1.06 6.41 2.93
CA ARG A 98 0.46 7.13 1.80
C ARG A 98 -0.42 8.30 2.27
N ALA A 99 -1.16 8.14 3.36
CA ALA A 99 -2.00 9.19 3.94
C ALA A 99 -1.22 10.41 4.47
N LEU A 100 0.09 10.25 4.75
CA LEU A 100 0.95 11.33 5.22
C LEU A 100 1.60 12.13 4.08
N LEU A 101 1.48 11.68 2.83
CA LEU A 101 2.01 12.40 1.67
C LEU A 101 1.16 13.65 1.41
N SER A 102 1.62 14.80 1.90
CA SER A 102 0.95 16.08 1.69
C SER A 102 0.99 16.55 0.23
N ASP A 103 0.12 17.50 -0.15
CA ASP A 103 0.15 18.10 -1.50
C ASP A 103 1.50 18.72 -1.81
N ARG A 104 2.14 19.31 -0.79
CA ARG A 104 3.49 19.87 -0.88
C ARG A 104 4.52 18.79 -1.17
N THR A 105 4.46 17.67 -0.45
CA THR A 105 5.38 16.53 -0.61
C THR A 105 5.24 15.92 -2.01
N LEU A 106 4.01 15.75 -2.48
CA LEU A 106 3.73 15.27 -3.83
C LEU A 106 4.20 16.25 -4.89
N LYS A 107 4.00 17.56 -4.70
CA LYS A 107 4.50 18.59 -5.60
C LYS A 107 6.03 18.58 -5.69
N LEU A 108 6.73 18.48 -4.56
CA LEU A 108 8.19 18.38 -4.54
C LEU A 108 8.69 17.14 -5.30
N LEU A 109 8.01 16.00 -5.12
CA LEU A 109 8.32 14.76 -5.81
C LEU A 109 8.07 14.88 -7.33
N VAL A 110 6.98 15.53 -7.75
CA VAL A 110 6.66 15.79 -9.15
C VAL A 110 7.67 16.76 -9.79
N ASP A 111 7.95 17.89 -9.13
CA ASP A 111 8.89 18.90 -9.61
C ASP A 111 10.29 18.30 -9.79
N LEU A 112 10.67 17.39 -8.90
CA LEU A 112 11.90 16.62 -8.97
C LEU A 112 11.90 15.65 -10.16
N LEU A 113 10.84 14.87 -10.36
CA LEU A 113 10.82 13.91 -11.45
C LEU A 113 10.83 14.63 -12.80
N ALA A 114 10.13 15.77 -12.90
CA ALA A 114 10.18 16.64 -14.07
C ALA A 114 11.59 17.21 -14.34
N ARG A 115 12.37 17.55 -13.30
CA ARG A 115 13.78 17.99 -13.45
C ARG A 115 14.68 16.85 -13.92
N SER A 116 14.48 15.64 -13.39
CA SER A 116 15.23 14.46 -13.85
C SER A 116 14.97 14.11 -15.33
N GLU A 117 13.75 14.35 -15.81
CA GLU A 117 13.41 14.21 -17.23
C GLU A 117 14.10 15.27 -18.11
N LEU A 118 14.22 16.51 -17.61
CA LEU A 118 14.85 17.64 -18.33
C LEU A 118 16.37 17.50 -18.44
N ASP A 119 17.04 17.08 -17.38
CA ASP A 119 18.50 16.86 -17.37
C ASP A 119 18.91 15.70 -18.30
N GLY A 120 18.05 14.70 -18.48
CA GLY A 120 18.22 13.64 -19.48
C GLY A 120 18.09 14.11 -20.93
N GLY A 121 17.44 15.26 -21.17
CA GLY A 121 17.21 15.85 -22.49
C GLY A 121 18.34 16.75 -23.00
N ALA A 122 19.08 17.41 -22.10
CA ALA A 122 20.14 18.36 -22.45
C ALA A 122 21.44 17.70 -22.98
N ALA A 123 21.61 16.38 -22.76
CA ALA A 123 22.83 15.66 -23.12
C ALA A 123 23.04 15.44 -24.65
N HIS A 124 22.11 15.85 -25.52
CA HIS A 124 22.24 15.64 -26.98
C HIS A 124 22.42 16.93 -27.79
N GLY A 125 22.67 18.06 -27.14
CA GLY A 125 23.22 19.27 -27.76
C GLY A 125 24.75 19.27 -27.78
N GLY A 126 25.39 18.30 -28.44
CA GLY A 126 26.80 18.41 -28.84
C GLY A 126 27.90 18.40 -27.77
N ALA A 127 27.76 17.67 -26.65
CA ALA A 127 28.81 17.61 -25.62
C ALA A 127 29.59 16.27 -25.62
N ARG A 128 30.92 16.39 -25.68
CA ARG A 128 31.94 15.33 -25.61
C ARG A 128 31.65 14.30 -24.50
N ALA A 129 31.93 13.02 -24.80
CA ALA A 129 31.72 11.81 -24.02
C ALA A 129 32.26 11.77 -22.56
N GLY A 130 32.87 12.85 -22.05
CA GLY A 130 33.25 12.99 -20.63
C GLY A 130 32.18 13.61 -19.74
N TRP A 131 31.22 14.37 -20.28
CA TRP A 131 30.23 15.14 -19.50
C TRP A 131 28.90 14.39 -19.24
N VAL A 132 28.64 13.32 -19.99
CA VAL A 132 27.39 12.53 -19.88
C VAL A 132 27.37 11.68 -18.61
N ALA A 133 28.54 11.29 -18.09
CA ALA A 133 28.65 10.65 -16.79
C ALA A 133 28.35 11.64 -15.66
N ASP A 134 28.92 12.84 -15.71
CA ASP A 134 28.70 13.89 -14.69
C ASP A 134 27.24 14.37 -14.63
N ALA A 135 26.53 14.47 -15.75
CA ALA A 135 25.12 14.90 -15.75
C ALA A 135 24.18 13.86 -15.10
N ARG A 136 24.44 12.55 -15.29
CA ARG A 136 23.70 11.48 -14.58
C ARG A 136 23.99 11.48 -13.09
N HIS A 137 25.23 11.79 -12.70
CA HIS A 137 25.62 11.93 -11.30
C HIS A 137 25.01 13.20 -10.67
N GLN A 138 24.94 14.32 -11.38
CA GLN A 138 24.30 15.56 -10.89
C GLN A 138 22.77 15.44 -10.77
N GLY A 139 22.11 14.74 -11.70
CA GLY A 139 20.70 14.37 -11.55
C GLY A 139 20.48 13.49 -10.33
N SER A 140 21.33 12.49 -10.10
CA SER A 140 21.34 11.69 -8.87
C SER A 140 21.56 12.54 -7.62
N GLU A 141 22.51 13.49 -7.62
CA GLU A 141 22.79 14.37 -6.48
C GLU A 141 21.62 15.31 -6.15
N ALA A 142 20.95 15.86 -7.17
CA ALA A 142 19.76 16.69 -6.96
C ALA A 142 18.58 15.87 -6.42
N LEU A 143 18.45 14.62 -6.87
CA LEU A 143 17.51 13.64 -6.32
C LEU A 143 17.85 13.31 -4.87
N ASP A 144 19.12 13.08 -4.56
CA ASP A 144 19.64 12.76 -3.24
C ASP A 144 19.38 13.90 -2.25
N VAL A 145 19.61 15.15 -2.64
CA VAL A 145 19.41 16.33 -1.78
C VAL A 145 17.92 16.57 -1.47
N LEU A 146 17.05 16.43 -2.47
CA LEU A 146 15.62 16.66 -2.28
C LEU A 146 14.97 15.53 -1.48
N PHE A 147 15.43 14.29 -1.66
CA PHE A 147 14.94 13.16 -0.86
C PHE A 147 15.59 13.06 0.50
N ALA A 148 16.81 13.54 0.69
CA ALA A 148 17.32 13.82 2.03
C ALA A 148 16.43 14.82 2.74
N SER A 149 15.99 15.89 2.05
CA SER A 149 15.06 16.90 2.58
C SER A 149 13.65 16.33 2.84
N LEU A 150 13.12 15.51 1.92
CA LEU A 150 11.83 14.84 2.08
C LEU A 150 11.87 13.81 3.22
N ALA A 151 12.94 13.02 3.30
CA ALA A 151 13.18 12.12 4.42
C ALA A 151 13.33 12.90 5.73
N ASP A 152 13.98 14.06 5.76
CA ASP A 152 14.16 14.86 6.97
C ASP A 152 12.84 15.52 7.43
N GLU A 153 12.08 16.13 6.51
CA GLU A 153 10.75 16.69 6.78
C GLU A 153 9.77 15.58 7.22
N MET A 154 9.84 14.41 6.58
CA MET A 154 8.96 13.28 6.91
C MET A 154 9.37 12.55 8.19
N LEU A 155 10.65 12.33 8.44
CA LEU A 155 11.14 11.83 9.72
C LEU A 155 10.72 12.77 10.84
N THR A 156 10.78 14.09 10.62
CA THR A 156 10.28 15.09 11.58
C THR A 156 8.76 14.96 11.80
N VAL A 157 7.97 14.73 10.75
CA VAL A 157 6.51 14.50 10.88
C VAL A 157 6.21 13.18 11.59
N LEU A 158 6.95 12.11 11.28
CA LEU A 158 6.81 10.81 11.93
C LEU A 158 7.19 10.88 13.40
N ASP A 159 8.30 11.56 13.74
CA ASP A 159 8.74 11.76 15.12
C ASP A 159 7.69 12.55 15.93
N ARG A 160 7.13 13.62 15.35
CA ARG A 160 6.03 14.38 15.97
C ARG A 160 4.73 13.58 16.15
N ARG A 161 4.54 12.50 15.40
CA ARG A 161 3.32 11.66 15.41
C ARG A 161 3.57 10.27 15.95
N ARG A 162 4.63 10.07 16.75
CA ARG A 162 5.03 8.77 17.30
C ARG A 162 3.89 8.01 17.96
N ASP A 163 3.04 8.70 18.70
CA ASP A 163 1.92 8.10 19.42
C ASP A 163 0.77 7.61 18.50
N ASP A 164 0.77 8.01 17.21
CA ASP A 164 -0.30 7.69 16.25
C ASP A 164 0.14 6.69 15.16
N TRP A 165 1.36 6.14 15.25
CA TRP A 165 1.89 5.23 14.21
C TRP A 165 1.02 3.98 14.02
N GLY A 166 0.36 3.51 15.08
CA GLY A 166 -0.52 2.34 15.01
C GLY A 166 -1.65 2.46 13.98
N ARG A 167 -2.09 3.68 13.65
CA ARG A 167 -3.11 3.91 12.61
C ARG A 167 -2.59 3.71 11.19
N HIS A 168 -1.28 3.74 11.01
CA HIS A 168 -0.62 3.63 9.73
C HIS A 168 -0.10 2.22 9.46
N LEU A 169 -0.36 1.24 10.32
CA LEU A 169 -0.01 -0.15 10.03
C LEU A 169 -0.65 -0.58 8.70
N ASP A 170 0.16 -1.23 7.86
CA ASP A 170 -0.32 -1.77 6.60
C ASP A 170 -1.37 -2.85 6.87
N ARG A 171 -2.49 -2.79 6.14
CA ARG A 171 -3.61 -3.71 6.26
C ARG A 171 -4.05 -4.31 4.93
N GLU A 172 -3.55 -3.80 3.81
CA GLU A 172 -4.15 -4.03 2.50
C GLU A 172 -3.19 -4.74 1.54
N HIS A 173 -1.90 -4.42 1.60
CA HIS A 173 -1.00 -4.73 0.50
C HIS A 173 -0.47 -6.16 0.56
N ARG A 174 -0.29 -6.74 -0.63
CA ARG A 174 0.44 -8.00 -0.82
C ARG A 174 1.78 -7.74 -1.52
N LEU A 175 2.80 -8.51 -1.15
CA LEU A 175 4.13 -8.41 -1.78
C LEU A 175 4.25 -9.22 -3.08
N GLU A 176 3.31 -10.11 -3.37
CA GLU A 176 3.32 -10.92 -4.58
C GLU A 176 2.94 -10.06 -5.79
N PRO A 177 3.84 -9.81 -6.77
CA PRO A 177 3.57 -8.85 -7.84
C PRO A 177 2.32 -9.15 -8.68
N GLN A 178 2.08 -10.43 -8.97
CA GLN A 178 0.99 -10.90 -9.82
C GLN A 178 -0.31 -11.18 -9.06
N ALA A 179 -0.34 -10.96 -7.74
CA ALA A 179 -1.54 -11.15 -6.95
C ALA A 179 -2.48 -9.96 -7.07
N SER A 180 -3.79 -10.21 -6.98
CA SER A 180 -4.78 -9.14 -6.80
C SER A 180 -4.50 -8.35 -5.51
N ALA A 181 -4.72 -7.04 -5.54
CA ALA A 181 -4.43 -6.13 -4.42
C ALA A 181 -2.95 -6.14 -3.99
N SER A 182 -2.05 -6.47 -4.92
CA SER A 182 -0.61 -6.30 -4.75
C SER A 182 -0.25 -4.83 -4.52
N LEU A 183 0.84 -4.59 -3.79
CA LEU A 183 1.50 -3.27 -3.72
C LEU A 183 1.80 -2.70 -5.12
N PHE A 184 2.00 -3.59 -6.09
CA PHE A 184 2.38 -3.31 -7.46
C PHE A 184 1.20 -3.34 -8.45
N ASP A 185 -0.02 -3.56 -7.97
CA ASP A 185 -1.21 -3.63 -8.82
C ASP A 185 -1.47 -2.27 -9.48
N ARG A 186 -1.30 -2.23 -10.82
CA ARG A 186 -1.39 -1.03 -11.64
C ARG A 186 -2.23 -1.37 -12.88
N THR A 187 -3.35 -0.67 -13.05
CA THR A 187 -4.30 -0.91 -14.15
C THR A 187 -3.71 -0.67 -15.53
N THR A 188 -2.77 0.28 -15.68
CA THR A 188 -2.00 0.50 -16.92
C THR A 188 -0.63 1.10 -16.61
N ARG A 189 0.43 0.48 -17.14
CA ARG A 189 1.82 0.90 -16.98
C ARG A 189 2.21 1.87 -18.13
N TYR A 190 2.63 3.12 -17.85
CA TYR A 190 3.06 4.13 -18.85
C TYR A 190 2.09 4.32 -20.04
N PRO A 191 0.86 4.82 -19.80
CA PRO A 191 -0.21 4.83 -20.81
C PRO A 191 0.13 5.62 -22.07
N ASP A 192 0.85 6.74 -21.99
CA ASP A 192 1.16 7.55 -23.18
C ASP A 192 2.23 6.89 -24.05
N PHE A 193 3.24 6.26 -23.43
CA PHE A 193 4.26 5.52 -24.17
C PHE A 193 3.64 4.34 -24.91
N LEU A 194 2.77 3.57 -24.25
CA LEU A 194 2.04 2.48 -24.89
C LEU A 194 1.07 3.00 -25.98
N ALA A 195 0.42 4.14 -25.76
CA ALA A 195 -0.45 4.75 -26.77
C ALA A 195 0.34 5.20 -28.00
N ARG A 196 1.52 5.81 -27.82
CA ARG A 196 2.40 6.20 -28.93
C ARG A 196 3.04 5.01 -29.63
N LEU A 197 3.38 3.96 -28.89
CA LEU A 197 3.85 2.70 -29.48
C LEU A 197 2.77 2.05 -30.36
N ARG A 198 1.50 2.06 -29.92
CA ARG A 198 0.35 1.63 -30.72
C ARG A 198 0.09 2.52 -31.94
N ALA A 199 0.28 3.83 -31.80
CA ALA A 199 0.14 4.78 -32.91
C ALA A 199 1.23 4.53 -33.97
N ALA A 200 2.49 4.38 -33.57
CA ALA A 200 3.59 4.08 -34.48
C ALA A 200 3.37 2.77 -35.27
N LEU A 201 2.77 1.75 -34.63
CA LEU A 201 2.38 0.52 -35.32
C LEU A 201 1.26 0.77 -36.35
N ARG A 202 0.25 1.57 -35.97
CA ARG A 202 -0.87 1.92 -36.86
C ARG A 202 -0.43 2.72 -38.08
N ASP A 203 0.54 3.60 -37.88
CA ASP A 203 1.08 4.49 -38.92
C ASP A 203 2.19 3.81 -39.74
N GLU A 204 2.41 2.49 -39.56
CA GLU A 204 3.41 1.68 -40.25
C GLU A 204 4.86 2.17 -40.07
N ILE A 205 5.12 2.98 -39.04
CA ILE A 205 6.47 3.44 -38.67
C ILE A 205 7.29 2.26 -38.11
N ILE A 206 6.63 1.36 -37.38
CA ILE A 206 7.24 0.15 -36.82
C ILE A 206 6.48 -1.10 -37.23
N GLU A 207 7.19 -2.22 -37.34
CA GLU A 207 6.59 -3.52 -37.68
C GLU A 207 5.97 -4.23 -36.46
N VAL A 208 5.04 -5.16 -36.72
CA VAL A 208 4.38 -5.98 -35.68
C VAL A 208 5.39 -6.76 -34.83
N ALA A 209 6.46 -7.27 -35.46
CA ALA A 209 7.52 -8.00 -34.76
C ALA A 209 8.24 -7.10 -33.74
N PHE A 210 8.55 -5.85 -34.12
CA PHE A 210 9.17 -4.87 -33.24
C PHE A 210 8.22 -4.50 -32.08
N TYR A 211 6.96 -4.20 -32.37
CA TYR A 211 5.93 -3.92 -31.37
C TYR A 211 5.82 -5.03 -30.31
N GLY A 212 5.76 -6.29 -30.76
CA GLY A 212 5.67 -7.45 -29.85
C GLY A 212 6.93 -7.66 -29.01
N ARG A 213 8.13 -7.36 -29.52
CA ARG A 213 9.36 -7.37 -28.72
C ARG A 213 9.37 -6.24 -27.69
N ALA A 214 8.96 -5.03 -28.08
CA ALA A 214 8.93 -3.86 -27.19
C ALA A 214 7.99 -4.09 -26.00
N LEU A 215 6.76 -4.56 -26.25
CA LEU A 215 5.79 -4.86 -25.18
C LEU A 215 6.32 -5.90 -24.19
N ARG A 216 6.79 -7.05 -24.68
CA ARG A 216 7.33 -8.11 -23.81
C ARG A 216 8.52 -7.63 -23.00
N SER A 217 9.39 -6.80 -23.59
CA SER A 217 10.52 -6.21 -22.90
C SER A 217 10.10 -5.26 -21.78
N ILE A 218 9.04 -4.47 -21.98
CA ILE A 218 8.49 -3.58 -20.96
C ILE A 218 7.93 -4.41 -19.80
N ASP A 219 7.06 -5.38 -20.10
CA ASP A 219 6.43 -6.21 -19.07
C ASP A 219 7.45 -6.97 -18.22
N LEU A 220 8.45 -7.60 -18.85
CA LEU A 220 9.51 -8.34 -18.14
C LEU A 220 10.34 -7.44 -17.23
N ARG A 221 10.64 -6.21 -17.66
CA ARG A 221 11.46 -5.29 -16.87
C ARG A 221 10.69 -4.68 -15.71
N GLU A 222 9.43 -4.34 -15.92
CA GLU A 222 8.57 -3.84 -14.84
C GLU A 222 8.33 -4.95 -13.80
N ASP A 223 8.10 -6.19 -14.22
CA ASP A 223 7.98 -7.33 -13.31
C ASP A 223 9.30 -7.60 -12.54
N ALA A 224 10.44 -7.44 -13.19
CA ALA A 224 11.75 -7.58 -12.53
C ALA A 224 11.97 -6.48 -11.47
N VAL A 225 11.55 -5.25 -11.75
CA VAL A 225 11.61 -4.15 -10.77
C VAL A 225 10.65 -4.39 -9.60
N ASP A 226 9.41 -4.79 -9.87
CA ASP A 226 8.43 -5.12 -8.83
C ASP A 226 8.95 -6.25 -7.92
N ALA A 227 9.57 -7.28 -8.50
CA ALA A 227 10.23 -8.36 -7.76
C ALA A 227 11.42 -7.88 -6.92
N ARG A 228 12.24 -6.95 -7.43
CA ARG A 228 13.35 -6.34 -6.67
C ARG A 228 12.83 -5.55 -5.47
N ILE A 229 11.78 -4.74 -5.65
CA ILE A 229 11.17 -3.98 -4.55
C ILE A 229 10.60 -4.94 -3.50
N ALA A 230 9.86 -5.96 -3.92
CA ALA A 230 9.32 -6.98 -3.03
C ALA A 230 10.41 -7.68 -2.21
N ALA A 231 11.53 -8.06 -2.84
CA ALA A 231 12.66 -8.70 -2.19
C ALA A 231 13.33 -7.78 -1.15
N VAL A 232 13.43 -6.48 -1.43
CA VAL A 232 13.99 -5.51 -0.47
C VAL A 232 13.11 -5.35 0.76
N ILE A 233 11.80 -5.28 0.57
CA ILE A 233 10.84 -5.23 1.69
C ILE A 233 10.94 -6.53 2.47
N GLU A 234 10.86 -7.69 1.81
CA GLU A 234 10.92 -9.02 2.43
C GLU A 234 12.20 -9.23 3.26
N ALA A 235 13.36 -8.82 2.76
CA ALA A 235 14.62 -8.89 3.49
C ALA A 235 14.65 -8.04 4.78
N SER A 236 13.75 -7.07 4.89
CA SER A 236 13.62 -6.20 6.07
C SER A 236 12.60 -6.72 7.10
N LEU A 237 11.87 -7.80 6.78
CA LEU A 237 10.87 -8.42 7.65
C LEU A 237 11.44 -9.60 8.46
N ASP A 238 10.65 -10.10 9.40
CA ASP A 238 10.96 -11.31 10.19
C ASP A 238 10.76 -12.59 9.35
N PRO A 239 11.81 -13.38 9.07
CA PRO A 239 11.71 -14.58 8.22
C PRO A 239 10.87 -15.69 8.88
N ILE A 240 11.11 -15.95 10.16
CA ILE A 240 10.09 -16.09 11.22
C ILE A 240 8.62 -16.14 10.80
N THR A 241 8.03 -14.97 10.98
CA THR A 241 6.63 -14.66 10.76
C THR A 241 6.23 -14.84 9.30
N LEU A 242 7.09 -14.51 8.34
CA LEU A 242 6.83 -14.77 6.92
C LEU A 242 6.67 -16.26 6.60
N ALA A 243 7.53 -17.12 7.14
CA ALA A 243 7.44 -18.57 6.96
C ALA A 243 6.17 -19.14 7.61
N LYS A 244 5.73 -18.58 8.75
CA LYS A 244 4.42 -18.92 9.33
C LYS A 244 3.29 -18.53 8.40
N LEU A 245 3.29 -17.30 7.89
CA LEU A 245 2.25 -16.76 7.02
C LEU A 245 2.16 -17.54 5.70
N ALA A 246 3.29 -17.87 5.08
CA ALA A 246 3.34 -18.63 3.83
C ALA A 246 2.63 -20.00 3.91
N ARG A 247 2.60 -20.62 5.10
CA ARG A 247 1.91 -21.91 5.33
C ARG A 247 0.39 -21.81 5.44
N THR A 248 -0.16 -20.60 5.53
CA THR A 248 -1.60 -20.38 5.76
C THR A 248 -2.42 -20.25 4.47
N GLY A 249 -1.78 -20.15 3.31
CA GLY A 249 -2.48 -19.85 2.05
C GLY A 249 -2.92 -18.39 1.90
N ALA A 250 -2.69 -17.54 2.91
CA ALA A 250 -2.89 -16.09 2.82
C ALA A 250 -1.82 -15.37 1.96
N GLY A 251 -0.74 -16.08 1.57
CA GLY A 251 0.35 -15.50 0.78
C GLY A 251 1.15 -14.46 1.56
N LYS A 252 1.91 -13.60 0.88
CA LYS A 252 2.73 -12.53 1.48
C LYS A 252 1.90 -11.26 1.74
N HIS A 253 0.82 -11.40 2.49
CA HIS A 253 -0.08 -10.31 2.85
C HIS A 253 0.48 -9.51 4.04
N LEU A 254 0.77 -8.22 3.86
CA LEU A 254 1.44 -7.36 4.85
C LEU A 254 0.58 -7.11 6.10
N GLY A 255 -0.73 -6.90 5.94
CA GLY A 255 -1.66 -6.82 7.06
C GLY A 255 -1.72 -8.07 7.94
N CYS A 256 -1.77 -9.27 7.34
CA CYS A 256 -1.71 -10.52 8.09
C CYS A 256 -0.33 -10.72 8.75
N TYR A 257 0.75 -10.32 8.08
CA TYR A 257 2.09 -10.33 8.67
C TYR A 257 2.16 -9.44 9.92
N ASN A 258 1.67 -8.19 9.84
CA ASN A 258 1.58 -7.28 10.98
C ASN A 258 0.76 -7.89 12.11
N TRP A 259 -0.40 -8.46 11.79
CA TRP A 259 -1.25 -9.11 12.78
C TRP A 259 -0.53 -10.26 13.49
N LEU A 260 0.24 -11.10 12.79
CA LEU A 260 1.03 -12.16 13.43
C LEU A 260 2.18 -11.60 14.28
N ARG A 261 2.71 -10.42 13.91
CA ARG A 261 3.86 -9.79 14.57
C ARG A 261 3.49 -9.03 15.85
N LEU A 262 2.31 -8.41 15.89
CA LEU A 262 1.83 -7.61 17.04
C LEU A 262 1.73 -8.42 18.34
N ASP A 263 1.31 -9.68 18.30
CA ASP A 263 1.28 -10.57 19.46
C ASP A 263 1.92 -11.94 19.11
N PRO A 264 3.25 -12.07 19.26
CA PRO A 264 3.97 -13.29 18.90
C PRO A 264 3.51 -14.53 19.67
N ARG A 265 2.95 -14.35 20.89
CA ARG A 265 2.45 -15.46 21.72
C ARG A 265 1.22 -16.11 21.10
N ARG A 266 0.39 -15.32 20.41
CA ARG A 266 -0.85 -15.76 19.76
C ARG A 266 -0.70 -16.00 18.26
N ALA A 267 0.48 -15.73 17.70
CA ALA A 267 0.76 -15.94 16.28
C ALA A 267 0.42 -17.36 15.77
N ALA A 268 0.57 -18.40 16.59
CA ALA A 268 0.22 -19.76 16.20
C ALA A 268 -1.30 -19.96 16.01
N ALA A 269 -2.11 -19.45 16.94
CA ALA A 269 -3.57 -19.51 16.85
C ALA A 269 -4.10 -18.67 15.67
N ARG A 270 -3.52 -17.50 15.45
CA ARG A 270 -3.84 -16.63 14.30
C ARG A 270 -3.47 -17.28 12.96
N ALA A 271 -2.30 -17.89 12.87
CA ALA A 271 -1.88 -18.63 11.69
C ALA A 271 -2.75 -19.86 11.44
N HIS A 272 -3.18 -20.57 12.50
CA HIS A 272 -4.13 -21.68 12.39
C HIS A 272 -5.45 -21.22 11.76
N LEU A 273 -5.97 -20.08 12.21
CA LEU A 273 -7.19 -19.50 11.66
C LEU A 273 -7.02 -19.05 10.20
N LEU A 274 -5.92 -18.38 9.85
CA LEU A 274 -5.61 -18.03 8.45
C LEU A 274 -5.50 -19.27 7.55
N ALA A 275 -4.97 -20.38 8.07
CA ALA A 275 -4.87 -21.65 7.33
C ALA A 275 -6.23 -22.31 7.04
N HIS A 276 -7.25 -22.02 7.85
CA HIS A 276 -8.60 -22.53 7.67
C HIS A 276 -9.51 -21.57 6.90
N LEU A 277 -9.23 -20.27 6.96
CA LEU A 277 -9.99 -19.23 6.28
C LEU A 277 -9.06 -18.26 5.54
N PRO A 278 -8.28 -18.71 4.53
CA PRO A 278 -7.37 -17.84 3.81
C PRO A 278 -8.09 -16.71 3.08
N ALA A 279 -9.33 -16.95 2.60
CA ALA A 279 -10.15 -15.94 1.95
C ALA A 279 -10.57 -14.76 2.85
N PHE A 280 -10.45 -14.92 4.17
CA PHE A 280 -10.76 -13.89 5.14
C PHE A 280 -9.53 -13.08 5.56
N ALA A 281 -8.36 -13.31 4.95
CA ALA A 281 -7.11 -12.63 5.27
C ALA A 281 -7.26 -11.10 5.32
N THR A 282 -7.82 -10.49 4.26
CA THR A 282 -8.08 -9.05 4.18
C THR A 282 -9.02 -8.58 5.30
N PHE A 283 -10.10 -9.32 5.57
CA PHE A 283 -11.03 -9.01 6.65
C PHE A 283 -10.36 -9.03 8.04
N PHE A 284 -9.54 -10.04 8.31
CA PHE A 284 -8.82 -10.13 9.59
C PHE A 284 -7.81 -9.00 9.74
N ALA A 285 -7.06 -8.68 8.69
CA ALA A 285 -6.13 -7.55 8.69
C ALA A 285 -6.86 -6.21 8.94
N ASP A 286 -7.94 -5.95 8.19
CA ASP A 286 -8.73 -4.72 8.32
C ASP A 286 -9.35 -4.54 9.71
N THR A 287 -9.81 -5.64 10.31
CA THR A 287 -10.62 -5.62 11.53
C THR A 287 -9.78 -5.73 12.81
N LEU A 288 -8.75 -6.59 12.81
CA LEU A 288 -8.04 -6.98 14.04
C LEU A 288 -6.76 -6.17 14.26
N VAL A 289 -6.07 -5.74 13.20
CA VAL A 289 -4.86 -4.92 13.33
C VAL A 289 -5.15 -3.59 14.05
N PRO A 290 -6.20 -2.81 13.71
CA PRO A 290 -6.49 -1.57 14.41
C PRO A 290 -6.83 -1.79 15.89
N LEU A 291 -7.57 -2.85 16.21
CA LEU A 291 -7.94 -3.18 17.59
C LEU A 291 -6.73 -3.49 18.45
N GLU A 292 -5.72 -4.14 17.88
CA GLU A 292 -4.50 -4.49 18.59
C GLU A 292 -3.53 -3.33 18.71
N ALA A 293 -3.39 -2.54 17.64
CA ALA A 293 -2.56 -1.34 17.62
C ALA A 293 -3.00 -0.30 18.67
N TRP A 294 -4.30 -0.26 19.00
CA TRP A 294 -4.85 0.63 20.02
C TRP A 294 -5.02 -0.02 21.40
N SER A 295 -4.63 -1.30 21.55
CA SER A 295 -4.74 -2.03 22.82
C SER A 295 -3.50 -1.92 23.71
N VAL A 296 -2.54 -1.05 23.37
CA VAL A 296 -1.42 -0.73 24.26
C VAL A 296 -1.98 -0.25 25.59
N PRO A 297 -1.70 -0.92 26.72
CA PRO A 297 -2.11 -0.41 28.01
C PRO A 297 -1.39 0.91 28.22
N VAL A 298 -2.16 1.98 28.36
CA VAL A 298 -1.69 3.14 29.12
C VAL A 298 -1.30 2.56 30.47
N GLU A 299 -0.01 2.45 30.75
CA GLU A 299 0.48 2.37 32.12
C GLU A 299 -0.26 3.50 32.82
N LYS A 300 -1.21 3.14 33.69
CA LYS A 300 -1.83 4.12 34.58
C LYS A 300 -0.63 4.76 35.28
N PRO A 301 -0.34 6.07 35.08
CA PRO A 301 0.49 6.72 36.06
C PRO A 301 -0.27 6.51 37.37
N GLU A 302 0.44 5.97 38.35
CA GLU A 302 -0.04 5.90 39.72
C GLU A 302 -0.76 7.23 39.99
N CYS A 303 -2.04 7.16 40.35
CA CYS A 303 -2.74 8.33 40.85
C CYS A 303 -1.88 8.81 42.01
N ASP A 304 -1.10 9.88 41.79
CA ASP A 304 -0.58 10.70 42.86
C ASP A 304 -1.82 11.27 43.56
N ASP A 305 -2.31 10.54 44.56
CA ASP A 305 -3.39 10.96 45.46
C ASP A 305 -3.05 12.31 46.14
N ALA A 306 -1.80 12.78 46.03
CA ALA A 306 -1.35 14.10 46.44
C ALA A 306 -1.87 15.28 45.57
N LEU A 307 -2.27 15.04 44.32
CA LEU A 307 -2.74 16.09 43.39
C LEU A 307 -4.25 16.36 43.49
N LEU A 308 -5.01 15.41 44.04
CA LEU A 308 -6.45 15.57 44.29
C LEU A 308 -6.75 16.42 45.53
N ASP A 309 -5.88 16.38 46.55
CA ASP A 309 -6.05 17.21 47.76
C ASP A 309 -5.72 18.69 47.51
N ALA A 310 -4.76 18.99 46.64
CA ALA A 310 -4.42 20.38 46.30
C ALA A 310 -5.49 21.09 45.43
N ALA A 311 -6.32 20.33 44.72
CA ALA A 311 -7.38 20.87 43.86
C ALA A 311 -8.66 21.26 44.62
N LEU A 312 -8.82 20.79 45.88
CA LEU A 312 -9.99 21.07 46.71
C LEU A 312 -9.89 22.38 47.51
N GLU A 313 -8.71 23.03 47.56
CA GLU A 313 -8.50 24.26 48.35
C GLU A 313 -8.37 25.55 47.53
N ALA A 314 -8.43 25.50 46.19
CA ALA A 314 -8.31 26.70 45.34
C ALA A 314 -9.69 27.29 44.95
N PRO A 315 -9.89 28.63 45.02
CA PRO A 315 -11.17 29.25 44.68
C PRO A 315 -11.51 29.09 43.18
N PRO A 316 -12.81 28.92 42.85
CA PRO A 316 -13.26 28.28 41.60
C PRO A 316 -13.07 29.08 40.30
N ASP A 317 -12.72 30.37 40.36
CA ASP A 317 -12.87 31.25 39.20
C ASP A 317 -11.58 31.60 38.44
N ALA A 318 -10.39 31.29 38.97
CA ALA A 318 -9.12 31.61 38.29
C ALA A 318 -8.55 30.47 37.42
N SER A 319 -8.97 29.22 37.67
CA SER A 319 -8.36 28.03 37.07
C SER A 319 -8.94 27.65 35.70
N LEU A 320 -10.16 28.10 35.39
CA LEU A 320 -10.85 27.77 34.13
C LEU A 320 -10.30 28.56 32.93
N GLU A 321 -9.96 29.84 33.11
CA GLU A 321 -9.42 30.66 32.02
C GLU A 321 -7.96 30.31 31.65
N ALA A 322 -7.16 29.87 32.62
CA ALA A 322 -5.79 29.43 32.38
C ALA A 322 -5.73 28.05 31.70
N ALA A 323 -6.67 27.15 32.01
CA ALA A 323 -6.80 25.84 31.36
C ALA A 323 -7.27 25.95 29.90
N ALA A 324 -8.18 26.88 29.60
CA ALA A 324 -8.71 27.09 28.25
C ALA A 324 -7.66 27.60 27.23
N ARG A 325 -6.58 28.24 27.69
CA ARG A 325 -5.50 28.75 26.82
C ARG A 325 -4.41 27.71 26.52
N ARG A 326 -4.44 26.54 27.17
CA ARG A 326 -3.42 25.47 27.00
C ARG A 326 -3.91 24.24 26.22
N THR A 327 -5.18 24.15 25.87
CA THR A 327 -5.68 23.09 25.00
C THR A 327 -5.31 23.38 23.54
N PRO A 328 -4.46 22.57 22.88
CA PRO A 328 -4.24 22.70 21.45
C PRO A 328 -5.56 22.45 20.74
N ARG A 329 -5.97 23.43 19.93
CA ARG A 329 -7.17 23.36 19.08
C ARG A 329 -7.05 22.10 18.20
N PRO A 330 -8.02 21.18 18.19
CA PRO A 330 -7.96 20.04 17.29
C PRO A 330 -7.87 20.56 15.84
N PRO A 331 -6.98 20.01 14.99
CA PRO A 331 -6.90 20.42 13.60
C PRO A 331 -8.26 20.22 12.94
N VAL A 332 -8.72 21.23 12.22
CA VAL A 332 -9.96 21.20 11.44
C VAL A 332 -9.88 20.00 10.50
N PRO A 333 -10.80 19.02 10.58
CA PRO A 333 -10.78 17.88 9.70
C PRO A 333 -10.98 18.37 8.26
N THR A 334 -9.93 18.22 7.45
CA THR A 334 -10.05 18.26 5.99
C THR A 334 -11.15 17.26 5.63
N PHE A 335 -12.23 17.73 5.00
CA PHE A 335 -13.38 16.91 4.62
C PHE A 335 -12.95 15.84 3.61
N ASP A 336 -12.43 14.73 4.12
CA ASP A 336 -12.41 13.47 3.41
C ASP A 336 -13.79 12.84 3.63
N LEU A 337 -14.51 12.59 2.54
CA LEU A 337 -15.88 12.05 2.58
C LEU A 337 -15.89 10.54 2.84
N ARG A 338 -14.72 9.87 2.78
CA ARG A 338 -14.59 8.44 3.10
C ARG A 338 -14.68 8.15 4.61
N PRO A 339 -14.08 8.96 5.52
CA PRO A 339 -14.31 8.87 6.95
C PRO A 339 -15.77 9.07 7.39
N LEU A 340 -16.56 9.88 6.68
CA LEU A 340 -17.98 10.08 6.99
C LEU A 340 -18.82 8.85 6.60
N ALA A 341 -18.44 8.14 5.54
CA ALA A 341 -18.98 6.80 5.25
C ALA A 341 -18.47 5.74 6.26
N ALA A 342 -17.23 5.86 6.75
CA ALA A 342 -16.65 4.98 7.77
C ALA A 342 -17.18 5.20 9.19
N ARG A 343 -17.93 6.29 9.46
CA ARG A 343 -18.72 6.43 10.72
C ARG A 343 -19.84 5.38 10.83
N GLN A 344 -20.07 4.57 9.79
CA GLN A 344 -20.95 3.39 9.79
C GLN A 344 -20.23 2.04 10.01
N ASP A 345 -18.99 2.02 10.51
CA ASP A 345 -18.53 0.85 11.27
C ASP A 345 -19.32 0.79 12.59
N SER A 346 -20.54 0.25 12.49
CA SER A 346 -21.53 0.20 13.55
C SER A 346 -20.94 -0.31 14.88
N VAL A 347 -21.49 0.15 16.01
CA VAL A 347 -21.21 -0.42 17.36
C VAL A 347 -21.23 -1.95 17.32
N HIS A 348 -22.13 -2.53 16.52
CA HIS A 348 -22.20 -3.95 16.24
C HIS A 348 -20.92 -4.52 15.60
N SER A 349 -20.32 -3.86 14.61
CA SER A 349 -19.07 -4.28 13.97
C SER A 349 -17.89 -4.29 14.96
N LEU A 350 -17.77 -3.25 15.79
CA LEU A 350 -16.75 -3.20 16.85
C LEU A 350 -16.98 -4.27 17.92
N HIS A 351 -18.23 -4.50 18.31
CA HIS A 351 -18.60 -5.54 19.26
C HIS A 351 -18.25 -6.95 18.73
N CYS A 352 -18.64 -7.26 17.49
CA CYS A 352 -18.30 -8.53 16.83
C CYS A 352 -16.78 -8.69 16.67
N ALA A 353 -16.06 -7.63 16.33
CA ALA A 353 -14.60 -7.66 16.24
C ALA A 353 -13.95 -7.96 17.60
N GLY A 354 -14.46 -7.39 18.69
CA GLY A 354 -14.01 -7.71 20.06
C GLY A 354 -14.33 -9.15 20.48
N LEU A 355 -15.50 -9.67 20.12
CA LEU A 355 -15.85 -11.08 20.34
C LEU A 355 -14.93 -12.02 19.56
N LEU A 356 -14.72 -11.73 18.28
CA LEU A 356 -13.82 -12.48 17.41
C LEU A 356 -12.40 -12.51 17.98
N LYS A 357 -11.85 -11.35 18.36
CA LYS A 357 -10.53 -11.27 18.99
C LYS A 357 -10.43 -12.17 20.22
N ARG A 358 -11.41 -12.12 21.13
CA ARG A 358 -11.43 -12.98 22.34
C ARG A 358 -11.51 -14.47 22.00
N ALA A 359 -12.33 -14.85 21.03
CA ALA A 359 -12.48 -16.24 20.60
C ALA A 359 -11.17 -16.79 20.00
N ILE A 360 -10.49 -15.98 19.18
CA ILE A 360 -9.18 -16.31 18.60
C ILE A 360 -8.13 -16.44 19.70
N ASP A 361 -8.07 -15.46 20.60
CA ASP A 361 -7.11 -15.43 21.69
C ASP A 361 -7.32 -16.62 22.66
N ALA A 362 -8.55 -17.14 22.77
CA ALA A 362 -8.90 -18.33 23.55
C ALA A 362 -8.75 -19.66 22.78
N GLY A 363 -8.45 -19.63 21.47
CA GLY A 363 -8.33 -20.82 20.63
C GLY A 363 -9.65 -21.59 20.45
N GLN A 364 -10.79 -20.90 20.48
CA GLN A 364 -12.11 -21.52 20.41
C GLN A 364 -12.69 -21.45 19.00
N ASP A 365 -12.37 -22.43 18.15
CA ASP A 365 -12.79 -22.47 16.73
C ASP A 365 -14.30 -22.29 16.54
N ARG A 366 -15.10 -22.93 17.40
CA ARG A 366 -16.57 -22.80 17.35
C ARG A 366 -17.01 -21.35 17.58
N ALA A 367 -16.45 -20.68 18.57
CA ALA A 367 -16.79 -19.30 18.88
C ALA A 367 -16.28 -18.33 17.80
N VAL A 368 -15.17 -18.65 17.14
CA VAL A 368 -14.67 -17.91 15.97
C VAL A 368 -15.67 -17.99 14.82
N ILE A 369 -16.13 -19.19 14.49
CA ILE A 369 -17.11 -19.43 13.42
C ILE A 369 -18.41 -18.67 13.71
N GLU A 370 -18.92 -18.78 14.94
CA GLU A 370 -20.13 -18.07 15.39
C GLU A 370 -19.95 -16.53 15.30
N ALA A 371 -18.79 -16.00 15.72
CA ALA A 371 -18.51 -14.56 15.65
C ALA A 371 -18.41 -14.05 14.20
N ILE A 372 -17.82 -14.83 13.28
CA ILE A 372 -17.75 -14.51 11.85
C ILE A 372 -19.15 -14.54 11.24
N ALA A 373 -19.94 -15.58 11.52
CA ALA A 373 -21.31 -15.71 11.03
C ALA A 373 -22.17 -14.51 11.46
N GLN A 374 -22.07 -14.10 12.73
CA GLN A 374 -22.72 -12.90 13.25
C GLN A 374 -22.25 -11.63 12.52
N ARG A 375 -20.95 -11.45 12.31
CA ARG A 375 -20.39 -10.26 11.65
C ARG A 375 -20.91 -10.06 10.24
N PHE A 376 -21.12 -11.14 9.49
CA PHE A 376 -21.57 -11.11 8.10
C PHE A 376 -23.09 -11.33 7.94
N ALA A 377 -23.81 -11.58 9.06
CA ALA A 377 -25.22 -11.93 9.08
C ALA A 377 -25.55 -13.13 8.18
N VAL A 378 -24.80 -14.22 8.34
CA VAL A 378 -24.98 -15.49 7.63
C VAL A 378 -25.10 -16.65 8.62
N ASP A 379 -25.57 -17.80 8.15
CA ASP A 379 -25.64 -19.01 8.98
C ASP A 379 -24.24 -19.57 9.27
N ASP A 380 -24.03 -20.08 10.49
CA ASP A 380 -22.78 -20.72 10.93
C ASP A 380 -22.30 -21.82 9.96
N ASN A 381 -23.22 -22.57 9.35
CA ASN A 381 -22.87 -23.69 8.48
C ASN A 381 -22.15 -23.23 7.22
N VAL A 382 -22.42 -22.02 6.72
CA VAL A 382 -21.68 -21.40 5.61
C VAL A 382 -20.21 -21.27 5.99
N VAL A 383 -19.94 -20.70 7.17
CA VAL A 383 -18.56 -20.50 7.66
C VAL A 383 -17.90 -21.83 8.00
N ARG A 384 -18.62 -22.78 8.63
CA ARG A 384 -18.11 -24.14 8.92
C ARG A 384 -17.72 -24.89 7.65
N ARG A 385 -18.49 -24.72 6.58
CA ARG A 385 -18.19 -25.36 5.30
C ARG A 385 -16.95 -24.76 4.66
N LEU A 386 -16.83 -23.43 4.63
CA LEU A 386 -15.62 -22.74 4.16
C LEU A 386 -14.38 -23.15 4.96
N TRP A 387 -14.51 -23.29 6.29
CA TRP A 387 -13.46 -23.77 7.18
C TRP A 387 -12.96 -25.17 6.82
N ARG A 388 -13.87 -26.07 6.39
CA ARG A 388 -13.54 -27.45 6.02
C ARG A 388 -12.97 -27.54 4.60
N GLU A 389 -13.71 -27.01 3.63
CA GLU A 389 -13.48 -27.20 2.19
C GLU A 389 -12.38 -26.29 1.63
N ARG A 390 -12.18 -25.09 2.20
CA ARG A 390 -11.10 -24.15 1.82
C ARG A 390 -10.98 -23.94 0.30
N PRO A 391 -12.03 -23.45 -0.38
CA PRO A 391 -12.03 -23.31 -1.82
C PRO A 391 -10.97 -22.29 -2.28
N ALA A 392 -9.93 -22.75 -2.98
CA ALA A 392 -8.87 -21.88 -3.49
C ALA A 392 -9.39 -20.83 -4.48
N ALA A 393 -10.44 -21.18 -5.25
CA ALA A 393 -11.07 -20.30 -6.24
C ALA A 393 -11.78 -19.08 -5.62
N LEU A 394 -12.03 -19.08 -4.31
CA LEU A 394 -12.58 -17.91 -3.61
C LEU A 394 -11.56 -16.75 -3.54
N GLY A 395 -10.26 -17.05 -3.63
CA GLY A 395 -9.21 -16.04 -3.55
C GLY A 395 -9.21 -15.32 -2.19
N GLN A 396 -8.91 -14.02 -2.20
CA GLN A 396 -8.93 -13.13 -1.03
C GLN A 396 -9.66 -11.83 -1.40
N PRO A 397 -11.00 -11.86 -1.49
CA PRO A 397 -11.77 -10.69 -1.90
C PRO A 397 -11.69 -9.59 -0.82
N PRO A 398 -11.88 -8.32 -1.21
CA PRO A 398 -11.97 -7.24 -0.23
C PRO A 398 -13.17 -7.47 0.70
N THR A 399 -13.08 -6.97 1.94
CA THR A 399 -14.06 -7.22 3.01
C THR A 399 -15.52 -6.99 2.60
N TRP A 400 -15.78 -5.92 1.82
CA TRP A 400 -17.13 -5.61 1.32
C TRP A 400 -17.66 -6.66 0.33
N HIS A 401 -16.80 -7.21 -0.54
CA HIS A 401 -17.17 -8.19 -1.56
C HIS A 401 -17.33 -9.57 -0.94
N LEU A 402 -16.46 -9.91 0.03
CA LEU A 402 -16.60 -11.11 0.85
C LEU A 402 -18.00 -11.20 1.49
N ALA A 403 -18.50 -10.10 2.05
CA ALA A 403 -19.83 -10.06 2.63
C ALA A 403 -20.93 -10.40 1.62
N GLN A 404 -20.82 -9.92 0.37
CA GLN A 404 -21.80 -10.23 -0.69
C GLN A 404 -21.71 -11.68 -1.13
N ILE A 405 -20.49 -12.21 -1.27
CA ILE A 405 -20.24 -13.62 -1.62
C ILE A 405 -20.85 -14.53 -0.55
N LEU A 406 -20.59 -14.27 0.73
CA LEU A 406 -21.13 -15.07 1.84
C LEU A 406 -22.66 -15.04 1.87
N ARG A 407 -23.27 -13.87 1.64
CA ARG A 407 -24.74 -13.77 1.51
C ARG A 407 -25.25 -14.60 0.35
N ARG A 408 -24.62 -14.52 -0.83
CA ARG A 408 -25.02 -15.36 -1.98
C ARG A 408 -24.90 -16.85 -1.67
N LEU A 409 -23.82 -17.27 -1.04
CA LEU A 409 -23.63 -18.66 -0.59
C LEU A 409 -24.67 -19.11 0.43
N ALA A 410 -25.15 -18.21 1.30
CA ALA A 410 -26.23 -18.52 2.24
C ALA A 410 -27.59 -18.70 1.54
N HIS A 411 -27.79 -18.06 0.37
CA HIS A 411 -29.00 -18.26 -0.45
C HIS A 411 -28.90 -19.52 -1.33
N CYS A 412 -27.69 -19.93 -1.72
CA CYS A 412 -27.45 -21.23 -2.35
C CYS A 412 -27.63 -22.32 -1.29
N GLY A 413 -28.62 -23.20 -1.44
CA GLY A 413 -28.79 -24.33 -0.53
C GLY A 413 -27.52 -25.20 -0.49
N ASP A 414 -27.35 -26.01 0.56
CA ASP A 414 -26.14 -26.82 0.77
C ASP A 414 -25.74 -27.71 -0.42
N ARG A 415 -26.67 -28.07 -1.31
CA ARG A 415 -26.37 -28.90 -2.49
C ARG A 415 -25.95 -28.11 -3.73
N ASP A 416 -26.19 -26.80 -3.73
CA ASP A 416 -26.01 -25.92 -4.89
C ASP A 416 -24.73 -25.08 -4.79
N TRP A 417 -23.85 -25.40 -3.84
CA TRP A 417 -22.57 -24.73 -3.70
C TRP A 417 -21.65 -25.02 -4.90
N PRO A 418 -20.89 -24.02 -5.35
CA PRO A 418 -19.97 -24.18 -6.46
C PRO A 418 -18.88 -25.23 -6.15
N VAL A 419 -18.74 -26.20 -7.07
CA VAL A 419 -17.75 -27.28 -6.97
C VAL A 419 -16.55 -27.02 -7.88
N THR A 420 -16.74 -26.28 -8.98
CA THR A 420 -15.68 -25.99 -9.97
C THR A 420 -15.19 -24.56 -9.85
N ALA A 421 -13.94 -24.30 -10.25
CA ALA A 421 -13.36 -22.96 -10.25
C ALA A 421 -14.18 -21.96 -11.07
N ALA A 422 -14.67 -22.36 -12.25
CA ALA A 422 -15.52 -21.51 -13.09
C ALA A 422 -16.87 -21.17 -12.41
N ALA A 423 -17.45 -22.09 -11.64
CA ALA A 423 -18.67 -21.82 -10.88
C ALA A 423 -18.42 -20.83 -9.74
N TRP A 424 -17.26 -20.92 -9.07
CA TRP A 424 -16.81 -19.94 -8.09
C TRP A 424 -16.62 -18.55 -8.73
N GLU A 425 -15.93 -18.46 -9.87
CA GLU A 425 -15.73 -17.20 -10.60
C GLU A 425 -17.08 -16.55 -11.00
N THR A 426 -18.02 -17.36 -11.49
CA THR A 426 -19.37 -16.88 -11.84
C THR A 426 -20.11 -16.35 -10.62
N LEU A 427 -20.04 -17.05 -9.49
CA LEU A 427 -20.66 -16.61 -8.24
C LEU A 427 -20.03 -15.30 -7.76
N ILE A 428 -18.71 -15.20 -7.76
CA ILE A 428 -17.95 -14.01 -7.34
C ILE A 428 -18.32 -12.80 -8.22
N ALA A 429 -18.38 -12.98 -9.54
CA ALA A 429 -18.79 -11.94 -10.48
C ALA A 429 -20.26 -11.51 -10.28
N SER A 430 -21.15 -12.45 -9.92
CA SER A 430 -22.56 -12.16 -9.62
C SER A 430 -22.79 -11.47 -8.26
N ALA A 431 -21.77 -11.49 -7.39
CA ALA A 431 -21.80 -10.95 -6.03
C ALA A 431 -21.35 -9.46 -5.97
N VAL A 432 -21.61 -8.68 -7.03
CA VAL A 432 -21.37 -7.23 -7.04
C VAL A 432 -22.66 -6.51 -6.61
N PRO A 433 -22.60 -5.51 -5.72
CA PRO A 433 -23.78 -4.74 -5.34
C PRO A 433 -24.38 -4.00 -6.54
N VAL A 434 -25.72 -3.95 -6.61
CA VAL A 434 -26.50 -3.33 -7.70
C VAL A 434 -26.14 -1.84 -7.92
N GLU A 435 -25.52 -1.19 -6.93
CA GLU A 435 -25.10 0.22 -6.97
C GLU A 435 -23.73 0.48 -7.62
N ALA A 436 -23.03 -0.56 -8.09
CA ALA A 436 -21.69 -0.46 -8.69
C ALA A 436 -21.63 -0.81 -10.20
N GLY A 437 -22.79 -0.82 -10.88
CA GLY A 437 -22.92 -1.04 -12.33
C GLY A 437 -22.90 0.25 -13.13
#